data_AF-A0A9N8J9J1-F1
#
_entry.id   AF-A0A9N8J9J1-F1
#
_cell.length_a   1.000
_cell.length_b   1.000
_cell.length_c   1.000
_cell.angle_alpha   90.00
_cell.angle_beta   90.00
_cell.angle_gamma   90.00
#
_symmetry.space_group_name_H-M   'P 1'
#
loop_
_entity.id
_entity.type
_entity.pdbx_description
1 polymer ?
#
loop_
_entity_poly.entity_id
_entity_poly.type
_entity_poly.pdbx_seq_one_letter_code
_entity_poly.pdbx_strand_id
1 'polypeptide(L)'
;MPSGDWWWNMQEELNKVEATKGVTIVPLIVASDKTKLTLQSGDLEAHAVYLSVGNLKADTRHSNERPGSILLALLPCIKEGDAEQKSRYFHACLDVVFESVKRLLSSPEWRFRVLMAG
;
A
#
# COMPACT_ATOMS: atom_id res chain seq x y z
N MET A 1 8.09 -3.35 -10.02
CA MET A 1 7.55 -4.43 -9.18
C MET A 1 8.51 -5.61 -9.23
N PRO A 2 8.86 -6.24 -8.10
CA PRO A 2 9.67 -7.44 -8.12
C PRO A 2 8.95 -8.56 -8.87
N SER A 3 9.69 -9.38 -9.60
CA SER A 3 9.15 -10.55 -10.30
C SER A 3 8.69 -11.62 -9.30
N GLY A 4 7.83 -12.54 -9.76
CA GLY A 4 7.45 -13.72 -8.98
C GLY A 4 8.67 -14.50 -8.48
N ASP A 5 9.67 -14.69 -9.35
CA ASP A 5 10.92 -15.37 -9.02
C ASP A 5 11.68 -14.65 -7.90
N TRP A 6 11.69 -13.32 -7.91
CA TRP A 6 12.35 -12.55 -6.85
C TRP A 6 11.70 -12.82 -5.48
N TRP A 7 10.36 -12.83 -5.42
CA TRP A 7 9.64 -13.12 -4.18
C TRP A 7 9.91 -14.53 -3.68
N TRP A 8 9.94 -15.51 -4.59
CA TRP A 8 10.22 -16.90 -4.27
C TRP A 8 11.65 -17.08 -3.73
N ASN A 9 12.64 -16.53 -4.43
CA ASN A 9 14.04 -16.60 -4.01
C ASN A 9 14.25 -15.92 -2.65
N MET A 10 13.63 -14.76 -2.42
CA MET A 10 13.72 -14.08 -1.14
C MET A 10 13.07 -14.89 -0.01
N GLN A 11 11.94 -15.52 -0.27
CA GLN A 11 11.28 -16.40 0.68
C GLN A 11 12.16 -17.60 1.07
N GLU A 12 12.90 -18.16 0.10
CA GLU A 12 13.88 -19.22 0.35
C GLU A 12 15.06 -18.72 1.21
N GLU A 13 15.59 -17.52 0.94
CA GLU A 13 16.65 -16.93 1.78
C GLU A 13 16.20 -16.71 3.24
N LEU A 14 14.98 -16.20 3.45
CA LEU A 14 14.43 -16.02 4.79
C LEU A 14 14.26 -17.35 5.53
N ASN A 15 13.95 -18.44 4.83
CA ASN A 15 13.82 -19.76 5.43
C ASN A 15 15.16 -20.37 5.87
N LYS A 16 16.29 -19.89 5.36
CA LYS A 16 17.64 -20.33 5.77
C LYS A 16 18.06 -19.77 7.14
N VAL A 17 17.48 -18.64 7.53
CA VAL A 17 17.78 -17.99 8.82
C VAL A 17 16.82 -18.52 9.88
N GLU A 18 17.34 -19.11 10.96
CA GLU A 18 16.52 -19.76 12.00
C GLU A 18 15.46 -18.82 12.60
N ALA A 19 15.81 -17.54 12.79
CA ALA A 19 14.90 -16.54 13.33
C ALA A 19 13.67 -16.25 12.42
N THR A 20 13.77 -16.52 11.12
CA THR A 20 12.72 -16.27 10.12
C THR A 20 12.24 -17.54 9.42
N LYS A 21 12.62 -18.70 9.94
CA LYS A 21 12.20 -19.99 9.38
C LYS A 21 10.68 -20.13 9.48
N GLY A 22 10.04 -20.44 8.35
CA GLY A 22 8.59 -20.62 8.28
C GLY A 22 7.78 -19.31 8.23
N VAL A 23 8.42 -18.14 8.22
CA VAL A 23 7.70 -16.88 7.99
C VAL A 23 7.27 -16.78 6.52
N THR A 24 6.16 -16.10 6.25
CA THR A 24 5.69 -15.86 4.87
C THR A 24 5.82 -14.39 4.53
N ILE A 25 6.37 -14.09 3.35
CA ILE A 25 6.40 -12.73 2.81
C ILE A 25 4.98 -12.36 2.37
N VAL A 26 4.51 -11.21 2.88
CA VAL A 26 3.20 -10.65 2.54
C VAL A 26 3.39 -9.29 1.87
N PRO A 27 3.36 -9.22 0.52
CA PRO A 27 3.47 -7.95 -0.19
C PRO A 27 2.26 -7.07 0.10
N LEU A 28 2.48 -5.82 0.48
CA LEU A 28 1.42 -4.82 0.61
C LEU A 28 1.22 -4.11 -0.74
N ILE A 29 0.00 -4.12 -1.25
CA ILE A 29 -0.38 -3.42 -2.49
C ILE A 29 -1.21 -2.21 -2.10
N VAL A 30 -0.72 -1.03 -2.45
CA VAL A 30 -1.43 0.24 -2.24
C VAL A 30 -1.94 0.74 -3.59
N ALA A 31 -3.21 1.06 -3.65
CA ALA A 31 -3.83 1.68 -4.82
C ALA A 31 -4.54 2.97 -4.39
N SER A 32 -4.57 3.96 -5.27
CA SER A 32 -5.32 5.19 -5.04
C SER A 32 -6.21 5.47 -6.24
N ASP A 33 -7.44 5.89 -5.98
CA ASP A 33 -8.36 6.37 -7.02
C ASP A 33 -9.06 7.64 -6.57
N LYS A 34 -9.36 8.54 -7.53
CA LYS A 34 -10.09 9.77 -7.23
C LYS A 34 -11.58 9.47 -7.24
N THR A 35 -12.24 9.66 -6.10
CA THR A 35 -13.67 9.38 -5.93
C THR A 35 -14.46 10.62 -5.52
N LYS A 36 -15.73 10.67 -5.94
CA LYS A 36 -16.70 11.67 -5.49
C LYS A 36 -17.39 11.16 -4.23
N LEU A 37 -17.33 11.92 -3.14
CA LEU A 37 -17.93 11.55 -1.86
C LEU A 37 -19.43 11.84 -1.80
N THR A 38 -19.96 12.68 -2.70
CA THR A 38 -21.39 13.00 -2.76
C THR A 38 -21.93 12.89 -4.18
N LEU A 39 -23.08 12.23 -4.33
CA LEU A 39 -23.69 11.96 -5.64
C LEU A 39 -24.49 13.15 -6.21
N GLN A 40 -25.02 14.05 -5.37
CA GLN A 40 -26.09 14.96 -5.82
C GLN A 40 -25.97 16.45 -5.44
N SER A 41 -25.19 16.88 -4.43
CA SER A 41 -25.13 18.33 -4.08
C SER A 41 -23.83 18.84 -3.44
N GLY A 42 -22.70 18.15 -3.63
CA GLY A 42 -21.39 18.61 -3.14
C GLY A 42 -20.29 18.30 -4.14
N ASP A 43 -19.42 19.27 -4.40
CA ASP A 43 -18.18 19.03 -5.15
C ASP A 43 -17.07 18.57 -4.19
N LEU A 44 -17.40 17.55 -3.39
CA LEU A 44 -16.50 16.94 -2.42
C LEU A 44 -15.88 15.70 -3.06
N GLU A 45 -14.60 15.81 -3.35
CA GLU A 45 -13.78 14.76 -3.95
C GLU A 45 -12.65 14.40 -2.99
N ALA A 46 -12.28 13.13 -2.99
CA ALA A 46 -11.14 12.62 -2.25
C ALA A 46 -10.38 11.58 -3.07
N HIS A 47 -9.10 11.41 -2.77
CA HIS A 47 -8.36 10.24 -3.21
C HIS A 47 -8.56 9.12 -2.19
N ALA A 48 -9.31 8.09 -2.59
CA ALA A 48 -9.45 6.87 -1.80
C ALA A 48 -8.19 6.03 -1.92
N VAL A 49 -7.55 5.75 -0.79
CA VAL A 49 -6.37 4.89 -0.68
C VAL A 49 -6.83 3.52 -0.23
N TYR A 50 -6.62 2.51 -1.07
CA TYR A 50 -6.92 1.11 -0.80
C TYR A 50 -5.65 0.33 -0.46
N LEU A 51 -5.78 -0.62 0.46
CA LEU A 51 -4.73 -1.56 0.82
C LEU A 51 -5.19 -2.99 0.53
N SER A 52 -4.34 -3.77 -0.12
CA SER A 52 -4.52 -5.21 -0.37
C SER A 52 -3.21 -5.94 -0.09
N VAL A 53 -3.26 -7.28 -0.09
CA VAL A 53 -2.06 -8.13 0.03
C VAL A 53 -1.85 -8.95 -1.23
N GLY A 54 -0.59 -9.08 -1.65
CA GLY A 54 -0.20 -9.74 -2.90
C GLY A 54 -0.44 -11.26 -2.92
N ASN A 55 -0.57 -11.89 -1.75
CA ASN A 55 -0.82 -13.34 -1.65
C ASN A 55 -2.27 -13.72 -2.02
N LEU A 56 -3.18 -12.75 -2.15
CA LEU A 56 -4.52 -13.02 -2.61
C LEU A 56 -4.53 -13.35 -4.11
N LYS A 57 -5.27 -14.41 -4.46
CA LYS A 57 -5.58 -14.74 -5.86
C LYS A 57 -6.23 -13.54 -6.55
N ALA A 58 -5.95 -13.38 -7.84
CA ALA A 58 -6.48 -12.26 -8.63
C ALA A 58 -8.00 -12.13 -8.49
N ASP A 59 -8.73 -13.24 -8.63
CA ASP A 59 -10.20 -13.25 -8.51
C ASP A 59 -10.69 -12.82 -7.13
N THR A 60 -9.95 -13.16 -6.06
CA THR A 60 -10.26 -12.71 -4.70
C THR A 60 -9.99 -11.22 -4.54
N ARG A 61 -8.91 -10.69 -5.12
CA ARG A 61 -8.63 -9.24 -5.11
C ARG A 61 -9.70 -8.43 -5.84
N HIS A 62 -10.28 -8.98 -6.90
CA HIS A 62 -11.28 -8.31 -7.75
C HIS A 62 -12.72 -8.73 -7.47
N SER A 63 -12.99 -9.50 -6.41
CA SER A 63 -14.34 -9.92 -6.07
C SER A 63 -15.18 -8.74 -5.56
N ASN A 64 -16.38 -8.58 -6.11
CA ASN A 64 -17.33 -7.57 -5.64
C ASN A 64 -18.08 -7.99 -4.36
N GLU A 65 -18.21 -9.30 -4.10
CA GLU A 65 -18.89 -9.82 -2.91
C GLU A 65 -17.99 -9.76 -1.67
N ARG A 66 -16.70 -10.03 -1.87
CA ARG A 66 -15.68 -10.00 -0.81
C ARG A 66 -14.43 -9.29 -1.36
N PRO A 67 -14.41 -7.95 -1.37
CA PRO A 67 -13.27 -7.20 -1.87
C PRO A 67 -11.99 -7.62 -1.15
N GLY A 68 -10.97 -8.01 -1.91
CA GLY A 68 -9.65 -8.33 -1.37
C GLY A 68 -8.84 -7.09 -0.98
N SER A 69 -9.48 -5.93 -0.88
CA SER A 69 -8.90 -4.66 -0.47
C SER A 69 -9.77 -3.99 0.58
N ILE A 70 -9.11 -3.19 1.43
CA ILE A 70 -9.77 -2.33 2.42
C ILE A 70 -9.53 -0.87 2.04
N LEU A 71 -10.50 0.00 2.32
CA LEU A 71 -10.30 1.45 2.27
C LEU A 71 -9.47 1.85 3.50
N LEU A 72 -8.24 2.29 3.27
CA LEU A 72 -7.30 2.68 4.31
C LEU A 72 -7.44 4.16 4.69
N ALA A 73 -7.62 5.05 3.72
CA ALA A 73 -7.74 6.48 3.94
C ALA A 73 -8.49 7.20 2.81
N LEU A 74 -9.04 8.38 3.13
CA LEU A 74 -9.54 9.34 2.15
C LEU A 74 -8.67 10.60 2.24
N LEU A 75 -7.94 10.91 1.18
CA LEU A 75 -7.07 12.09 1.12
C LEU A 75 -7.78 13.26 0.45
N PRO A 76 -7.54 14.51 0.89
CA PRO A 76 -8.17 15.67 0.30
C PRO A 76 -7.71 15.89 -1.15
N CYS A 77 -8.65 16.23 -2.03
CA CYS A 77 -8.31 16.78 -3.34
C CYS A 77 -8.06 18.30 -3.21
N ILE A 78 -6.81 18.72 -3.32
CA ILE A 78 -6.45 20.15 -3.28
C ILE A 78 -6.88 20.80 -4.60
N LYS A 79 -7.76 21.81 -4.52
CA LYS A 79 -8.31 22.50 -5.70
C LYS A 79 -7.30 23.50 -6.29
N GLU A 80 -6.55 24.16 -5.43
CA GLU A 80 -5.60 25.22 -5.77
C GLU A 80 -4.20 24.67 -6.07
N GLY A 81 -3.40 25.48 -6.78
CA GLY A 81 -2.02 25.15 -7.12
C GLY A 81 -1.85 24.37 -8.43
N ASP A 82 -0.59 24.30 -8.87
CA ASP A 82 -0.18 23.54 -10.05
C ASP A 82 -0.15 22.03 -9.79
N ALA A 83 0.09 21.25 -10.83
CA ALA A 83 0.14 19.78 -10.73
C ALA A 83 1.24 19.28 -9.78
N GLU A 84 2.36 19.99 -9.69
CA GLU A 84 3.47 19.63 -8.82
C GLU A 84 3.11 19.86 -7.34
N GLN A 85 2.52 21.01 -7.02
CA GLN A 85 1.99 21.33 -5.69
C GLN A 85 0.98 20.29 -5.23
N LYS A 86 0.02 19.93 -6.09
CA LYS A 86 -1.00 18.91 -5.78
C LYS A 86 -0.37 17.54 -5.54
N SER A 87 0.62 17.16 -6.36
CA SER A 87 1.39 15.93 -6.17
C SER A 87 2.13 15.92 -4.82
N ARG A 88 2.79 17.02 -4.45
CA ARG A 88 3.48 17.15 -3.16
C ARG A 88 2.53 16.98 -1.98
N TYR A 89 1.35 17.61 -2.01
CA TYR A 89 0.35 17.44 -0.95
C TYR A 89 -0.18 16.01 -0.87
N PHE A 90 -0.43 15.37 -2.01
CA PHE A 90 -0.85 13.97 -2.06
C PHE A 90 0.21 13.05 -1.43
N HIS A 91 1.48 13.21 -1.80
CA HIS A 91 2.58 12.43 -1.22
C HIS A 91 2.81 12.74 0.26
N ALA A 92 2.69 14.00 0.69
CA ALA A 92 2.76 14.35 2.11
C ALA A 92 1.63 13.69 2.93
N CYS A 93 0.43 13.58 2.37
CA CYS A 93 -0.67 12.85 3.02
C CYS A 93 -0.39 11.34 3.09
N LEU A 94 0.14 10.73 2.02
CA LEU A 94 0.56 9.33 2.05
C LEU A 94 1.67 9.08 3.09
N ASP A 95 2.59 10.03 3.24
CA ASP A 95 3.67 9.95 4.24
C ASP A 95 3.12 9.85 5.66
N VAL A 96 2.05 10.60 5.95
CA VAL A 96 1.33 10.53 7.24
C VAL A 96 0.62 9.18 7.38
N VAL A 97 -0.12 8.73 6.35
CA VAL A 97 -0.86 7.45 6.39
C VAL A 97 0.09 6.27 6.63
N PHE A 98 1.27 6.28 6.04
CA PHE A 98 2.26 5.20 6.12
C PHE A 98 3.41 5.47 7.11
N GLU A 99 3.29 6.45 8.01
CA GLU A 99 4.37 6.81 8.94
C GLU A 99 4.79 5.62 9.82
N SER A 100 3.81 4.88 10.35
CA SER A 100 4.05 3.71 11.19
C SER A 100 4.84 2.63 10.45
N VAL A 101 4.50 2.38 9.18
CA VAL A 101 5.20 1.44 8.32
C VAL A 101 6.62 1.94 8.05
N LYS A 102 6.82 3.22 7.72
CA LYS A 102 8.16 3.80 7.52
C LYS A 102 9.02 3.67 8.78
N ARG A 103 8.45 3.91 9.96
CA ARG A 103 9.15 3.78 11.23
C ARG A 103 9.58 2.34 11.48
N LEU A 104 8.70 1.38 11.22
CA LEU A 104 9.00 -0.05 11.30
C LEU A 104 10.17 -0.41 10.37
N LEU A 105 10.13 0.05 9.11
CA LEU A 105 11.17 -0.21 8.12
C LEU A 105 12.53 0.44 8.47
N SER A 106 12.50 1.58 9.16
CA SER A 106 13.72 2.30 9.55
C SER A 106 14.41 1.66 10.74
N SER A 107 13.75 0.73 11.42
CA SER A 107 14.31 0.11 12.59
C SER A 107 15.32 -1.00 12.21
N PRO A 108 16.46 -1.09 12.92
CA PRO A 108 17.50 -2.08 12.60
C PRO A 108 17.02 -3.53 12.69
N GLU A 109 16.08 -3.83 13.59
CA GLU A 109 15.60 -5.19 13.83
C GLU A 109 14.59 -5.69 12.78
N TRP A 110 13.95 -4.78 12.03
CA TRP A 110 12.96 -5.11 10.99
C TRP A 110 13.49 -4.93 9.56
N ARG A 111 14.69 -4.36 9.41
CA ARG A 111 15.31 -4.01 8.11
C ARG A 111 15.53 -5.19 7.15
N PHE A 112 15.52 -6.44 7.66
CA PHE A 112 15.62 -7.67 6.87
C PHE A 112 14.29 -8.44 6.72
N ARG A 113 13.19 -7.98 7.34
CA ARG A 113 11.92 -8.72 7.43
C ARG A 113 10.78 -8.12 6.62
N VAL A 114 10.91 -6.87 6.20
CA VAL A 114 9.93 -6.20 5.34
C VAL A 114 10.70 -5.55 4.19
N LEU A 115 10.96 -6.34 3.15
CA LEU A 115 11.49 -5.80 1.91
C LEU A 115 10.38 -5.08 1.17
N MET A 116 10.35 -3.77 1.33
CA MET A 116 9.62 -2.87 0.46
C MET A 116 10.42 -2.73 -0.82
N ALA A 117 9.84 -3.22 -1.91
CA ALA A 117 10.29 -2.90 -3.25
C ALA A 117 10.04 -1.41 -3.50
N GLY A 118 11.07 -0.60 -3.27
CA GLY A 118 11.28 0.65 -4.00
C GLY A 118 11.86 0.35 -5.37
#